data_AF-A0A920U311-F1
#
_entry.id   AF-A0A920U311-F1
#
_cell.length_a   1.000
_cell.length_b   1.000
_cell.length_c   1.000
_cell.angle_alpha   90.00
_cell.angle_beta   90.00
_cell.angle_gamma   90.00
#
_symmetry.space_group_name_H-M   'P 1'
#
loop_
_entity.id
_entity.type
_entity.pdbx_description
1 polymer ?
#
loop_
_entity_poly.entity_id
_entity_poly.type
_entity_poly.pdbx_seq_one_letter_code
_entity_poly.pdbx_strand_id
1 'polypeptide(L)'
;MSVYDLARIQVPAVPPGFSDDTADHDFVPAPCQVACPVGTDAPSYIAYIWEKRTEDAFEAITATNPFSSICGRVCDAPCEPACRRESSDGAVQIRNLKRYVMDQLGKDYRPEPVAVTRTRESLSLVQARPA
;
A
#
# COMPACT_ATOMS: atom_id res chain seq x y z
N MET A 1 -21.51 -11.39 4.75
CA MET A 1 -20.56 -10.25 4.81
C MET A 1 -19.35 -10.64 3.98
N SER A 2 -19.32 -10.18 2.72
CA SER A 2 -18.22 -10.49 1.81
C SER A 2 -16.96 -9.78 2.32
N VAL A 3 -15.84 -10.49 2.36
CA VAL A 3 -14.52 -9.94 2.68
C VAL A 3 -14.11 -8.85 1.67
N TYR A 4 -14.82 -8.77 0.54
CA TYR A 4 -14.61 -7.85 -0.59
C TYR A 4 -15.59 -6.66 -0.61
N ASP A 5 -15.86 -6.05 0.54
CA ASP A 5 -16.65 -4.81 0.59
C ASP A 5 -15.75 -3.60 0.31
N LEU A 6 -16.00 -2.92 -0.82
CA LEU A 6 -15.29 -1.72 -1.26
C LEU A 6 -15.37 -0.57 -0.24
N ALA A 7 -16.38 -0.56 0.63
CA ALA A 7 -16.54 0.43 1.67
C ALA A 7 -15.42 0.41 2.75
N ARG A 8 -14.52 -0.60 2.72
CA ARG A 8 -13.39 -0.71 3.65
C ARG A 8 -12.14 0.07 3.23
N ILE A 9 -12.03 0.48 1.98
CA ILE A 9 -10.87 1.23 1.49
C ILE A 9 -11.18 2.72 1.68
N GLN A 10 -10.70 3.31 2.78
CA GLN A 10 -10.69 4.77 2.92
C GLN A 10 -9.51 5.32 2.14
N VAL A 11 -9.77 6.20 1.18
CA VAL A 11 -8.72 6.88 0.41
C VAL A 11 -8.04 7.89 1.35
N PRO A 12 -6.70 7.86 1.50
CA PRO A 12 -5.99 8.82 2.35
C PRO A 12 -6.13 10.24 1.79
N ALA A 13 -6.12 11.24 2.70
CA ALA A 13 -6.17 12.64 2.31
C ALA A 13 -4.91 13.02 1.51
N VAL A 14 -5.11 13.79 0.44
CA VAL A 14 -4.02 14.21 -0.45
C VAL A 14 -3.10 15.22 0.25
N PRO A 15 -1.76 15.10 0.09
CA PRO A 15 -0.81 16.06 0.65
C PRO A 15 -1.01 17.50 0.12
N PRO A 16 -0.63 18.54 0.89
CA PRO A 16 -0.77 19.93 0.46
C PRO A 16 -0.01 20.20 -0.84
N GLY A 17 -0.68 20.76 -1.84
CA GLY A 17 -0.07 21.13 -3.14
C GLY A 17 -0.35 20.18 -4.31
N PHE A 18 -1.08 19.08 -4.08
CA PHE A 18 -1.57 18.17 -5.12
C PHE A 18 -3.09 18.30 -5.27
N SER A 19 -3.63 18.10 -6.48
CA SER A 19 -5.08 18.07 -6.70
C SER A 19 -5.66 16.82 -6.05
N ASP A 20 -6.70 17.01 -5.24
CA ASP A 20 -7.46 15.90 -4.69
C ASP A 20 -8.60 15.54 -5.64
N ASP A 21 -8.29 14.64 -6.58
CA ASP A 21 -9.25 14.18 -7.58
C ASP A 21 -10.15 13.06 -7.02
N THR A 22 -10.03 12.70 -5.74
CA THR A 22 -10.82 11.58 -5.16
C THR A 22 -12.32 11.87 -5.07
N ALA A 23 -12.72 13.14 -5.15
CA ALA A 23 -14.10 13.57 -5.25
C ALA A 23 -14.61 13.71 -6.70
N ASP A 24 -13.73 13.50 -7.70
CA ASP A 24 -14.13 13.48 -9.10
C ASP A 24 -14.94 12.21 -9.39
N HIS A 25 -16.14 12.38 -9.92
CA HIS A 25 -16.99 11.29 -10.37
C HIS A 25 -16.32 10.37 -11.42
N ASP A 26 -15.32 10.88 -12.14
CA ASP A 26 -14.54 10.15 -13.12
C ASP A 26 -13.28 9.49 -12.53
N PHE A 27 -13.00 9.69 -11.23
CA PHE A 27 -11.87 9.04 -10.57
C PHE A 27 -12.16 7.55 -10.36
N VAL A 28 -11.62 6.74 -11.27
CA VAL A 28 -11.67 5.28 -11.17
C VAL A 28 -10.34 4.80 -10.56
N PRO A 29 -10.33 4.32 -9.30
CA PRO A 29 -9.11 3.79 -8.71
C PRO A 29 -8.58 2.64 -9.55
N ALA A 30 -7.25 2.48 -9.56
CA ALA A 30 -6.65 1.43 -10.36
C ALA A 30 -7.23 0.05 -9.97
N PRO A 31 -7.59 -0.81 -10.94
CA PRO A 31 -8.19 -2.11 -10.65
C PRO A 31 -7.38 -2.97 -9.66
N CYS A 32 -6.05 -2.86 -9.70
CA CYS A 32 -5.15 -3.54 -8.79
C CYS A 32 -5.23 -3.03 -7.34
N GLN A 33 -5.50 -1.73 -7.13
CA GLN A 33 -5.71 -1.13 -5.81
C GLN A 33 -7.05 -1.57 -5.23
N VAL A 34 -8.10 -1.58 -6.07
CA VAL A 34 -9.44 -2.06 -5.71
C VAL A 34 -9.44 -3.53 -5.32
N ALA A 35 -8.70 -4.37 -6.05
CA ALA A 35 -8.57 -5.79 -5.75
C ALA A 35 -7.72 -6.09 -4.51
N CYS A 36 -6.93 -5.13 -4.02
CA CYS A 36 -6.10 -5.32 -2.84
C CYS A 36 -6.96 -5.21 -1.56
N PRO A 37 -6.96 -6.22 -0.66
CA PRO A 37 -7.78 -6.17 0.55
C PRO A 37 -7.46 -5.00 1.50
N VAL A 38 -6.24 -4.48 1.42
CA VAL A 38 -5.77 -3.34 2.23
C VAL A 38 -5.72 -2.03 1.43
N GLY A 39 -6.19 -2.03 0.17
CA GLY A 39 -6.23 -0.83 -0.66
C GLY A 39 -4.85 -0.22 -0.96
N THR A 40 -3.79 -1.05 -1.01
CA THR A 40 -2.43 -0.58 -1.32
C THR A 40 -2.40 0.17 -2.65
N ASP A 41 -1.79 1.36 -2.64
CA ASP A 41 -1.56 2.20 -3.82
C ASP A 41 -0.40 1.65 -4.68
N ALA A 42 -0.71 0.62 -5.47
CA ALA A 42 0.21 0.04 -6.42
C ALA A 42 0.71 1.01 -7.50
N PRO A 43 -0.15 1.82 -8.13
CA PRO A 43 0.29 2.78 -9.15
C PRO A 43 1.41 3.71 -8.67
N SER A 44 1.25 4.32 -7.49
CA SER A 44 2.20 5.32 -7.00
C SER A 44 3.58 4.74 -6.72
N TYR A 45 3.69 3.63 -5.99
CA TYR A 45 5.02 3.08 -5.72
C TYR A 45 5.67 2.48 -6.98
N ILE A 46 4.91 2.02 -7.96
CA ILE A 46 5.47 1.57 -9.24
C ILE A 46 6.05 2.76 -10.00
N ALA A 47 5.37 3.90 -10.01
CA ALA A 47 5.89 5.14 -10.57
C ALA A 47 7.17 5.60 -9.84
N TYR A 48 7.20 5.56 -8.51
CA TYR A 48 8.40 5.88 -7.74
C TYR A 48 9.57 4.93 -8.01
N ILE A 49 9.31 3.62 -8.16
CA ILE A 49 10.35 2.66 -8.59
C ILE A 49 10.90 3.05 -9.97
N TRP A 50 10.03 3.42 -10.92
CA TRP A 50 10.43 3.86 -12.26
C TRP A 50 11.30 5.13 -12.22
N GLU A 51 10.95 6.09 -11.37
CA GLU A 51 11.70 7.32 -11.13
C GLU A 51 12.97 7.12 -10.28
N LYS A 52 13.26 5.88 -9.85
CA LYS A 52 14.37 5.54 -8.93
C LYS A 52 14.27 6.21 -7.56
N ARG A 53 13.06 6.55 -7.13
CA ARG A 53 12.73 7.12 -5.82
C ARG A 53 12.31 6.02 -4.86
N THR A 54 13.25 5.18 -4.45
CA THR A 54 12.96 3.96 -3.69
C THR A 54 12.41 4.25 -2.28
N GLU A 55 12.80 5.36 -1.66
CA GLU A 55 12.29 5.78 -0.34
C GLU A 55 10.81 6.18 -0.40
N ASP A 56 10.42 6.98 -1.39
CA ASP A 56 9.00 7.33 -1.62
C ASP A 56 8.16 6.10 -1.96
N ALA A 57 8.73 5.15 -2.72
CA ALA A 57 8.09 3.86 -2.96
C ALA A 57 7.89 3.06 -1.66
N PHE A 58 8.87 3.08 -0.75
CA PHE A 58 8.78 2.41 0.54
C PHE A 58 7.68 3.04 1.41
N GLU A 59 7.62 4.37 1.46
CA GLU A 59 6.58 5.10 2.19
C GLU A 59 5.19 4.77 1.64
N ALA A 60 4.99 4.86 0.32
CA ALA A 60 3.72 4.53 -0.32
C ALA A 60 3.27 3.09 -0.07
N ILE A 61 4.20 2.13 -0.06
CA ILE A 61 3.90 0.72 0.27
C ILE A 61 3.48 0.56 1.74
N THR A 62 4.20 1.21 2.66
CA THR A 62 4.01 1.01 4.11
C THR A 62 2.89 1.85 4.70
N ALA A 63 2.46 2.92 4.02
CA ALA A 63 1.38 3.81 4.45
C ALA A 63 0.07 3.08 4.77
N THR A 64 -0.25 2.02 4.00
CA THR A 64 -1.48 1.23 4.18
C THR A 64 -1.25 -0.10 4.88
N ASN A 65 -0.01 -0.59 4.94
CA ASN A 65 0.29 -1.93 5.44
C ASN A 65 1.68 -2.01 6.10
N PRO A 66 1.75 -2.15 7.44
CA PRO A 66 3.01 -2.25 8.16
C PRO A 66 3.72 -3.61 7.99
N PHE A 67 3.05 -4.62 7.42
CA PHE A 67 3.59 -5.96 7.17
C PHE A 67 3.94 -6.20 5.69
N SER A 68 4.24 -5.13 4.95
CA SER A 68 4.48 -5.20 3.51
C SER A 68 5.65 -6.08 3.09
N SER A 69 6.68 -6.22 3.93
CA SER A 69 7.82 -7.14 3.68
C SER A 69 7.39 -8.61 3.63
N ILE A 70 6.41 -8.99 4.46
CA ILE A 70 5.81 -10.32 4.50
C ILE A 70 4.86 -10.48 3.31
N CYS A 71 3.98 -9.50 3.06
CA CYS A 71 3.05 -9.54 1.93
C CYS A 71 3.77 -9.62 0.58
N GLY A 72 4.96 -9.02 0.42
CA GLY A 72 5.79 -9.21 -0.78
C GLY A 72 6.26 -10.65 -1.02
N ARG A 73 6.08 -11.57 -0.06
CA ARG A 73 6.51 -12.97 -0.12
C ARG A 73 5.35 -13.96 -0.12
N VAL A 74 4.35 -13.73 0.73
CA VAL A 74 3.28 -14.71 0.99
C VAL A 74 1.91 -14.32 0.44
N CYS A 75 1.74 -13.07 -0.01
CA CYS A 75 0.46 -12.63 -0.56
C CYS A 75 0.13 -13.43 -1.82
N ASP A 76 -1.14 -13.83 -1.96
CA ASP A 76 -1.65 -14.51 -3.15
C ASP A 76 -1.76 -13.59 -4.39
N ALA A 77 -1.47 -12.29 -4.20
CA ALA A 77 -1.44 -11.26 -5.24
C ALA A 77 -2.75 -11.13 -6.03
N PRO A 78 -3.92 -10.94 -5.38
CA PRO A 78 -5.21 -10.74 -6.09
C PRO A 78 -5.21 -9.50 -7.00
N CYS A 79 -4.27 -8.57 -6.79
CA CYS A 79 -4.06 -7.40 -7.61
C CYS A 79 -3.45 -7.68 -8.99
N GLU A 80 -2.73 -8.79 -9.17
CA GLU A 80 -2.09 -9.14 -10.44
C GLU A 80 -3.14 -9.61 -11.47
N PRO A 81 -4.05 -10.56 -11.16
CA PRO A 81 -5.14 -10.93 -12.09
C PRO A 81 -6.11 -9.79 -12.43
N ALA A 82 -6.27 -8.82 -11.52
CA ALA A 82 -7.09 -7.63 -11.74
C ALA A 82 -6.38 -6.55 -12.58
N CYS A 83 -5.08 -6.70 -12.85
CA CYS A 83 -4.29 -5.69 -13.55
C CYS A 83 -4.80 -5.48 -14.98
N ARG A 84 -4.98 -4.22 -15.39
CA ARG A 84 -5.42 -3.87 -16.76
C ARG A 84 -4.49 -4.44 -17.85
N ARG A 85 -3.20 -4.62 -17.56
CA ARG A 85 -2.23 -5.17 -18.51
C ARG A 85 -2.33 -6.68 -18.71
N GLU A 86 -3.04 -7.39 -17.84
CA GLU A 86 -3.25 -8.84 -17.95
C GLU A 86 -3.84 -9.23 -19.32
N SER A 87 -4.78 -8.43 -19.85
CA SER A 87 -5.38 -8.65 -21.16
C SER A 87 -4.50 -8.24 -22.36
N SER A 88 -3.33 -7.65 -22.10
CA SER A 88 -2.40 -7.16 -23.12
C SER A 88 -1.15 -8.03 -23.15
N ASP A 89 -0.15 -7.71 -22.32
CA ASP A 89 1.16 -8.35 -22.30
C ASP A 89 1.47 -9.08 -20.98
N GLY A 90 0.43 -9.28 -20.16
CA GLY A 90 0.50 -9.91 -18.85
C GLY A 90 0.51 -8.90 -17.71
N ALA A 91 0.09 -9.35 -16.52
CA ALA A 91 0.03 -8.53 -15.33
C ALA A 91 1.41 -7.98 -14.96
N VAL A 92 1.41 -6.77 -14.42
CA VAL A 92 2.58 -6.26 -13.72
C VAL A 92 2.83 -7.15 -12.51
N GLN A 93 4.09 -7.54 -12.27
CA GLN A 93 4.48 -8.33 -11.10
C GLN A 93 4.52 -7.47 -9.82
N ILE A 94 3.36 -6.95 -9.43
CA ILE A 94 3.12 -6.03 -8.31
C ILE A 94 3.71 -6.58 -7.01
N ARG A 95 3.52 -7.87 -6.71
CA ARG A 95 4.06 -8.50 -5.49
C ARG A 95 5.60 -8.50 -5.49
N ASN A 96 6.22 -8.79 -6.63
CA ASN A 96 7.68 -8.83 -6.75
C ASN A 96 8.29 -7.43 -6.67
N LEU A 97 7.65 -6.42 -7.23
CA LEU A 97 8.06 -5.02 -7.10
C LEU A 97 7.98 -4.54 -5.65
N LYS A 98 6.90 -4.91 -4.94
CA LYS A 98 6.80 -4.68 -3.50
C LYS A 98 7.96 -5.32 -2.73
N ARG A 99 8.27 -6.59 -3.02
CA ARG A 99 9.40 -7.29 -2.40
C ARG A 99 10.73 -6.59 -2.69
N TYR A 100 10.96 -6.15 -3.93
CA TYR A 100 12.18 -5.45 -4.34
C TYR A 100 12.43 -4.22 -3.45
N VAL A 101 11.43 -3.36 -3.25
CA VAL A 101 11.57 -2.16 -2.40
C VAL A 101 11.81 -2.55 -0.94
N MET A 102 11.04 -3.50 -0.41
CA MET A 102 11.16 -3.95 0.98
C MET A 102 12.52 -4.58 1.27
N ASP A 103 13.12 -5.27 0.30
CA ASP A 103 14.42 -5.92 0.45
C ASP A 103 15.58 -4.93 0.40
N GLN A 104 15.43 -3.81 -0.32
CA GLN A 104 16.44 -2.75 -0.37
C GLN A 104 16.44 -1.86 0.88
N LEU A 105 15.27 -1.40 1.32
CA LEU A 105 15.17 -0.41 2.40
C LEU A 105 14.65 -0.96 3.71
N GLY A 106 13.85 -2.03 3.72
CA GLY A 106 13.08 -2.41 4.90
C GLY A 106 13.88 -2.86 6.13
N LYS A 107 15.17 -3.19 5.98
CA LYS A 107 16.05 -3.52 7.11
C LYS A 107 16.54 -2.28 7.85
N ASP A 108 16.93 -1.27 7.07
CA ASP A 108 17.70 -0.11 7.54
C ASP A 108 16.84 1.15 7.65
N TYR A 109 15.72 1.21 6.94
CA TYR A 109 14.79 2.34 6.99
C TYR A 109 14.13 2.43 8.36
N ARG A 110 14.24 3.61 8.97
CA ARG A 110 13.65 3.94 10.26
C ARG A 110 12.73 5.15 10.04
N PRO A 111 11.40 4.97 10.10
CA PRO A 111 10.48 6.10 10.01
C PRO A 111 10.67 7.00 11.24
N GLU A 112 10.42 8.29 11.05
CA GLU A 112 10.49 9.27 12.14
C GLU A 112 9.48 8.92 13.25
N PRO A 113 9.90 8.91 14.53
CA PRO A 113 8.99 8.62 15.63
C PRO A 113 7.85 9.63 15.72
N VAL A 114 6.61 9.14 15.76
CA VAL A 114 5.42 9.97 15.98
C VAL A 114 5.22 10.17 17.48
N ALA A 115 4.98 11.42 17.90
CA ALA A 115 4.74 11.75 19.30
C ALA A 115 3.43 11.11 19.82
N VAL A 116 3.47 10.58 21.04
CA VAL A 116 2.28 10.00 21.69
C VAL A 116 1.34 11.12 22.12
N THR A 117 0.12 11.12 21.58
CA THR A 117 -0.89 12.18 21.83
C THR A 117 -1.64 11.99 23.15
N ARG A 118 -1.78 10.76 23.65
CA ARG A 118 -2.51 10.43 24.90
C ARG A 118 -1.57 9.79 25.92
N THR A 119 -1.03 10.59 26.83
CA THR A 119 -0.01 10.16 27.81
C THR A 119 -0.58 9.64 29.14
N ARG A 120 -1.87 9.81 29.39
CA ARG A 120 -2.54 9.41 30.65
C ARG A 120 -3.30 8.10 30.58
N GLU A 121 -3.27 7.44 29.43
CA GLU A 121 -3.94 6.16 29.19
C GLU A 121 -2.90 5.08 28.97
N SER A 122 -3.22 3.86 29.38
CA SER A 122 -2.37 2.69 29.17
C SER A 122 -3.03 1.74 28.18
N LEU A 123 -2.25 1.26 27.23
CA LEU A 123 -2.65 0.26 26.24
C LEU A 123 -1.69 -0.92 26.35
N SER A 124 -2.23 -2.14 26.41
CA SER A 124 -1.45 -3.37 26.43
C SER A 124 -1.78 -4.22 25.20
N LEU A 125 -0.75 -4.86 24.64
CA LEU A 125 -0.85 -5.76 23.51
C LEU A 125 -0.55 -7.18 24.00
N VAL A 126 -1.55 -8.08 23.95
CA VAL A 126 -1.43 -9.44 24.50
C VAL A 126 -0.61 -10.36 23.59
N GLN A 127 -0.60 -10.11 22.28
CA GLN A 127 0.11 -10.94 21.29
C GLN A 127 0.71 -10.09 20.17
N ALA A 128 1.92 -10.44 19.74
CA ALA A 128 2.71 -9.69 18.75
C ALA A 128 2.71 -10.34 17.35
N ARG A 129 1.52 -10.70 16.83
CA ARG A 129 1.34 -11.26 15.47
C ARG A 129 0.45 -10.33 14.64
N PRO A 130 0.49 -10.39 13.29
CA PRO A 130 -0.52 -9.75 12.47
C PRO A 130 -1.91 -10.22 12.92
N ALA A 131 -2.80 -9.26 13.18
CA ALA A 131 -4.16 -9.49 13.69
C ALA A 131 -5.17 -9.67 12.55
#